data_AF-A0A8B8HTV9-F1
#
_entry.id   AF-A0A8B8HTV9-F1
#
_cell.length_a   1.000
_cell.length_b   1.000
_cell.length_c   1.000
_cell.angle_alpha   90.00
_cell.angle_beta   90.00
_cell.angle_gamma   90.00
#
_symmetry.space_group_name_H-M   'P 1'
#
loop_
_entity.id
_entity.type
_entity.pdbx_description
1 polymer ?
#
loop_
_entity_poly.entity_id
_entity_poly.type
_entity_poly.pdbx_seq_one_letter_code
_entity_poly.pdbx_strand_id
1 'polypeptide(L)'
;MVLLLLFVALTFLYTSYSANIVALLQSSSSQIRTLEDLLHSRIKFGVHDTVFNRHYFKTETEPVRRAIYKTKVAPPGTEPRFISMEKGVKEMKKGLFAFHMETGVGYKFVGKYFEEGEKCGLKEIQYLRVIDPWLAVRKNTQFMEMFKIGTKRLQEHGLQQRENHLLYEKRPKCVGRQANFVSVSMVDCYPALLLLTYGALLAVVVTIIEIIHHNRHRIISTINDKVLKTK
;
A
#
# COMPACT_ATOMS: atom_id res chain seq x y z
N MET A 1 47.34 14.70 -1.61
CA MET A 1 46.34 15.56 -0.94
C MET A 1 45.00 15.58 -1.68
N VAL A 2 44.96 15.94 -2.98
CA VAL A 2 43.71 16.01 -3.78
C VAL A 2 42.96 14.68 -3.88
N LEU A 3 43.64 13.57 -4.17
CA LEU A 3 43.01 12.24 -4.23
C LEU A 3 42.35 11.83 -2.91
N LEU A 4 42.97 12.19 -1.78
CA LEU A 4 42.46 11.89 -0.45
C LEU A 4 41.19 12.70 -0.15
N LEU A 5 41.15 13.98 -0.54
CA LEU A 5 39.95 14.80 -0.43
C LEU A 5 38.81 14.27 -1.31
N LEU A 6 39.11 13.83 -2.53
CA LEU A 6 38.15 13.22 -3.45
C LEU A 6 37.58 11.91 -2.90
N PHE A 7 38.44 11.06 -2.34
CA PHE A 7 38.04 9.81 -1.72
C PHE A 7 37.10 10.04 -0.54
N VAL A 8 37.47 10.96 0.37
CA VAL A 8 36.64 11.31 1.54
C VAL A 8 35.30 11.91 1.11
N ALA A 9 35.28 12.78 0.10
CA ALA A 9 34.02 13.34 -0.41
C ALA A 9 33.09 12.26 -0.97
N LEU A 10 33.63 11.30 -1.74
CA LEU A 10 32.86 10.18 -2.30
C LEU A 10 32.31 9.24 -1.24
N THR A 11 33.07 8.93 -0.17
CA THR A 11 32.58 8.06 0.91
C THR A 11 31.44 8.72 1.70
N PHE A 12 31.52 10.02 1.98
CA PHE A 12 30.41 10.76 2.60
C PHE A 12 29.17 10.80 1.71
N LEU A 13 29.35 11.03 0.41
CA LEU A 13 28.23 11.07 -0.53
C LEU A 13 27.55 9.69 -0.67
N TYR A 14 28.34 8.63 -0.75
CA TYR A 14 27.85 7.25 -0.80
C TYR A 14 27.07 6.86 0.46
N THR A 15 27.59 7.18 1.65
CA THR A 15 26.94 6.83 2.92
C THR A 15 25.63 7.61 3.10
N SER A 16 25.62 8.91 2.78
CA SER A 16 24.42 9.75 2.83
C SER A 16 23.34 9.28 1.86
N TYR A 17 23.72 9.00 0.60
CA TYR A 17 22.79 8.51 -0.43
C TYR A 17 22.19 7.15 -0.07
N SER A 18 23.03 6.21 0.39
CA SER A 18 22.59 4.87 0.78
C SER A 18 21.60 4.92 1.95
N ALA A 19 21.88 5.76 2.97
CA ALA A 19 20.97 5.94 4.09
C ALA A 19 19.63 6.55 3.66
N ASN A 20 19.67 7.56 2.78
CA ASN A 20 18.46 8.25 2.32
C ASN A 20 17.56 7.35 1.46
N ILE A 21 18.13 6.54 0.57
CA ILE A 21 17.33 5.58 -0.22
C ILE A 21 16.63 4.56 0.68
N VAL A 22 17.34 4.02 1.67
CA VAL A 22 16.74 3.06 2.61
C VAL A 22 15.59 3.72 3.35
N ALA A 23 15.77 4.96 3.82
CA ALA A 23 14.70 5.72 4.47
C ALA A 23 13.49 5.95 3.55
N LEU A 24 13.73 6.27 2.26
CA LEU A 24 12.66 6.47 1.28
C LEU A 24 11.90 5.18 0.97
N LEU A 25 12.60 4.06 0.78
CA LEU A 25 11.98 2.75 0.50
C LEU A 25 11.22 2.20 1.70
N GLN A 26 11.69 2.47 2.92
CA GLN A 26 11.02 2.05 4.15
C GLN A 26 9.88 2.99 4.55
N SER A 27 9.86 4.22 4.05
CA SER A 27 8.78 5.16 4.33
C SER A 27 7.47 4.70 3.68
N SER A 28 6.40 4.64 4.48
CA SER A 28 5.08 4.29 3.96
C SER A 28 4.57 5.39 3.03
N SER A 29 4.12 5.03 1.83
CA SER A 29 3.47 5.99 0.93
C SER A 29 2.17 6.55 1.53
N SER A 30 1.96 7.85 1.38
CA SER A 30 0.74 8.55 1.81
C SER A 30 -0.25 8.83 0.66
N GLN A 31 -0.06 8.15 -0.48
CA GLN A 31 -0.76 8.43 -1.73
C GLN A 31 -2.24 8.01 -1.72
N ILE A 32 -2.62 6.97 -0.98
CA ILE A 32 -4.00 6.47 -0.95
C ILE A 32 -4.72 7.09 0.25
N ARG A 33 -5.62 8.02 -0.02
CA ARG A 33 -6.41 8.72 1.03
C ARG A 33 -7.92 8.60 0.80
N THR A 34 -8.33 8.47 -0.46
CA THR A 34 -9.73 8.48 -0.86
C THR A 34 -10.18 7.12 -1.40
N LEU A 35 -11.49 6.95 -1.57
CA LEU A 35 -12.05 5.74 -2.18
C LEU A 35 -11.69 5.64 -3.66
N GLU A 36 -11.56 6.77 -4.33
CA GLU A 36 -11.13 6.92 -5.71
C GLU A 36 -9.68 6.45 -5.89
N ASP A 37 -8.77 6.83 -4.99
CA ASP A 37 -7.40 6.32 -4.99
C ASP A 37 -7.38 4.80 -4.76
N LEU A 38 -8.21 4.32 -3.83
CA LEU A 38 -8.33 2.90 -3.55
C LEU A 38 -8.84 2.13 -4.77
N LEU A 39 -9.80 2.68 -5.53
CA LEU A 39 -10.34 2.08 -6.76
C LEU A 39 -9.25 1.91 -7.83
N HIS A 40 -8.43 2.94 -8.08
CA HIS A 40 -7.40 2.90 -9.12
C HIS A 40 -6.09 2.21 -8.69
N SER A 41 -5.91 1.96 -7.39
CA SER A 41 -4.72 1.27 -6.87
C SER A 41 -4.68 -0.22 -7.24
N ARG A 42 -3.51 -0.85 -7.11
CA ARG A 42 -3.34 -2.32 -7.23
C ARG A 42 -3.75 -3.09 -5.96
N ILE A 43 -4.21 -2.39 -4.91
CA ILE A 43 -4.59 -2.99 -3.64
C ILE A 43 -5.84 -3.84 -3.82
N LYS A 44 -5.78 -5.08 -3.36
CA LYS A 44 -6.92 -6.00 -3.31
C LYS A 44 -7.86 -5.56 -2.20
N PHE A 45 -9.16 -5.73 -2.39
CA PHE A 45 -10.15 -5.32 -1.40
C PHE A 45 -10.99 -6.51 -0.95
N GLY A 46 -11.19 -6.65 0.36
CA GLY A 46 -12.05 -7.66 0.97
C GLY A 46 -13.01 -7.04 1.97
N VAL A 47 -14.10 -7.75 2.24
CA VAL A 47 -15.18 -7.26 3.11
C VAL A 47 -15.46 -8.28 4.20
N HIS A 48 -15.63 -7.82 5.44
CA HIS A 48 -16.02 -8.69 6.53
C HIS A 48 -17.40 -9.31 6.25
N ASP A 49 -17.48 -10.63 6.35
CA ASP A 49 -18.70 -11.37 6.04
C ASP A 49 -19.78 -11.19 7.11
N THR A 50 -20.64 -10.21 6.89
CA THR A 50 -21.84 -9.95 7.70
C THR A 50 -23.05 -9.70 6.80
N VAL A 51 -24.25 -9.98 7.32
CA VAL A 51 -25.51 -9.72 6.59
C VAL A 51 -25.61 -8.25 6.19
N PHE A 52 -25.22 -7.35 7.09
CA PHE A 52 -25.15 -5.92 6.86
C PHE A 52 -24.25 -5.58 5.65
N ASN A 53 -23.00 -6.02 5.65
CA ASN A 53 -22.07 -5.73 4.57
C ASN A 53 -22.53 -6.34 3.25
N ARG A 54 -23.07 -7.57 3.26
CA ARG A 54 -23.62 -8.21 2.05
C ARG A 54 -24.76 -7.41 1.44
N HIS A 55 -25.59 -6.78 2.26
CA HIS A 55 -26.69 -5.94 1.78
C HIS A 55 -26.16 -4.61 1.23
N TYR A 56 -25.45 -3.83 2.05
CA TYR A 56 -25.02 -2.47 1.68
C TYR A 56 -24.07 -2.44 0.48
N PHE A 57 -23.13 -3.38 0.37
CA PHE A 57 -22.23 -3.43 -0.79
C PHE A 57 -22.96 -3.79 -2.09
N LYS A 58 -24.06 -4.56 -2.02
CA LYS A 58 -24.86 -4.92 -3.21
C LYS A 58 -25.80 -3.80 -3.65
N THR A 59 -26.35 -3.05 -2.69
CA THR A 59 -27.36 -2.02 -2.95
C THR A 59 -26.79 -0.61 -3.12
N GLU A 60 -25.47 -0.43 -2.98
CA GLU A 60 -24.83 0.88 -3.09
C GLU A 60 -24.97 1.48 -4.50
N THR A 61 -25.41 2.73 -4.55
CA THR A 61 -25.74 3.45 -5.78
C THR A 61 -24.63 4.41 -6.21
N GLU A 62 -23.83 4.88 -5.26
CA GLU A 62 -22.75 5.83 -5.52
C GLU A 62 -21.72 5.22 -6.50
N PRO A 63 -21.33 5.95 -7.57
CA PRO A 63 -20.56 5.38 -8.68
C PRO A 63 -19.21 4.79 -8.25
N VAL A 64 -18.46 5.44 -7.36
CA VAL A 64 -17.12 5.00 -6.95
C VAL A 64 -17.21 3.72 -6.11
N ARG A 65 -18.08 3.68 -5.10
CA ARG A 65 -18.30 2.51 -4.26
C ARG A 65 -18.86 1.33 -5.05
N ARG A 66 -19.79 1.60 -5.97
CA ARG A 66 -20.35 0.58 -6.88
C ARG A 66 -19.27 0.04 -7.80
N ALA A 67 -18.37 0.89 -8.29
CA ALA A 67 -17.20 0.46 -9.06
C ALA A 67 -16.27 -0.41 -8.22
N ILE A 68 -15.97 -0.03 -6.96
CA ILE A 68 -15.16 -0.86 -6.05
C ILE A 68 -15.81 -2.23 -5.84
N TYR A 69 -17.13 -2.28 -5.63
CA TYR A 69 -17.83 -3.55 -5.48
C TYR A 69 -17.69 -4.44 -6.71
N LYS A 70 -17.98 -3.91 -7.90
CA LYS A 70 -17.94 -4.67 -9.16
C LYS A 70 -16.53 -5.03 -9.64
N THR A 71 -15.51 -4.26 -9.28
CA THR A 71 -14.14 -4.47 -9.78
C THR A 71 -13.25 -5.20 -8.79
N LYS A 72 -13.41 -4.96 -7.48
CA LYS A 72 -12.49 -5.48 -6.45
C LYS A 72 -13.12 -6.50 -5.50
N VAL A 73 -14.40 -6.34 -5.16
CA VAL A 73 -15.09 -7.24 -4.21
C VAL A 73 -15.68 -8.45 -4.94
N ALA A 74 -16.48 -8.20 -5.97
CA ALA A 74 -17.20 -9.20 -6.75
C ALA A 74 -17.02 -8.94 -8.26
N PRO A 75 -15.80 -9.15 -8.80
CA PRO A 75 -15.57 -9.16 -10.24
C PRO A 75 -16.49 -10.17 -10.94
N PRO A 76 -17.01 -9.84 -12.14
CA PRO A 76 -17.83 -10.77 -12.91
C PRO A 76 -17.05 -12.06 -13.16
N GLY A 77 -17.64 -13.21 -12.81
CA GLY A 77 -17.03 -14.54 -12.98
C GLY A 77 -16.16 -15.02 -11.80
N THR A 78 -16.09 -14.27 -10.70
CA THR A 78 -15.38 -14.71 -9.48
C THR A 78 -16.28 -14.65 -8.25
N GLU A 79 -15.98 -15.48 -7.24
CA GLU A 79 -16.71 -15.43 -5.99
C GLU A 79 -16.49 -14.10 -5.25
N PRO A 80 -17.55 -13.47 -4.72
CA PRO A 80 -17.43 -12.26 -3.92
C PRO A 80 -16.52 -12.46 -2.70
N ARG A 81 -15.59 -11.53 -2.49
CA ARG A 81 -14.61 -11.57 -1.39
C ARG A 81 -15.18 -11.12 -0.05
N PHE A 82 -16.23 -11.81 0.40
CA PHE A 82 -16.65 -11.76 1.80
C PHE A 82 -15.85 -12.79 2.58
N ILE A 83 -15.10 -12.34 3.59
CA ILE A 83 -14.17 -13.17 4.35
C ILE A 83 -14.36 -12.93 5.85
N SER A 84 -13.97 -13.92 6.66
CA SER A 84 -14.02 -13.80 8.12
C SER A 84 -13.08 -12.71 8.63
N MET A 85 -13.42 -12.13 9.79
CA MET A 85 -12.62 -11.07 10.42
C MET A 85 -11.14 -11.47 10.58
N GLU A 86 -10.89 -12.66 11.13
CA GLU A 86 -9.53 -13.15 11.36
C GLU A 86 -8.74 -13.28 10.05
N LYS A 87 -9.34 -13.87 9.01
CA LYS A 87 -8.69 -14.04 7.72
C LYS A 87 -8.40 -12.68 7.08
N GLY A 88 -9.36 -11.76 7.11
CA GLY A 88 -9.21 -10.42 6.54
C GLY A 88 -8.11 -9.61 7.22
N VAL A 89 -8.03 -9.65 8.55
CA VAL A 89 -6.98 -8.96 9.31
C VAL A 89 -5.60 -9.58 9.04
N LYS A 90 -5.49 -10.91 8.95
CA LYS A 90 -4.21 -11.57 8.59
C LYS A 90 -3.77 -11.26 7.16
N GLU A 91 -4.70 -11.20 6.20
CA GLU A 91 -4.37 -10.77 4.83
C GLU A 91 -3.97 -9.30 4.77
N MET A 92 -4.60 -8.44 5.58
CA MET A 92 -4.20 -7.04 5.71
C MET A 92 -2.76 -6.90 6.22
N LYS A 93 -2.31 -7.75 7.16
CA LYS A 93 -0.92 -7.78 7.67
C LYS A 93 0.09 -8.11 6.56
N LYS A 94 -0.25 -8.99 5.61
CA LYS A 94 0.64 -9.35 4.48
C LYS A 94 0.89 -8.20 3.50
N GLY A 95 0.13 -7.10 3.59
CA GLY A 95 0.25 -5.93 2.73
C GLY A 95 -0.54 -6.04 1.41
N LEU A 96 -0.62 -4.91 0.69
CA LEU A 96 -1.36 -4.77 -0.58
C LEU A 96 -2.83 -5.26 -0.53
N PHE A 97 -3.43 -5.27 0.66
CA PHE A 97 -4.79 -5.69 0.91
C PHE A 97 -5.50 -4.67 1.81
N ALA A 98 -6.67 -4.22 1.36
CA ALA A 98 -7.58 -3.37 2.12
C ALA A 98 -8.77 -4.20 2.59
N PHE A 99 -9.13 -4.06 3.86
CA PHE A 99 -10.19 -4.85 4.47
C PHE A 99 -11.25 -3.94 5.09
N HIS A 100 -12.50 -4.07 4.64
CA HIS A 100 -13.63 -3.39 5.24
C HIS A 100 -14.17 -4.18 6.43
N MET A 101 -14.15 -3.58 7.60
CA MET A 101 -14.65 -4.15 8.85
C MET A 101 -15.20 -3.04 9.75
N GLU A 102 -15.97 -3.43 10.76
CA GLU A 102 -16.35 -2.53 11.84
C GLU A 102 -15.09 -2.15 12.64
N THR A 103 -14.86 -0.85 12.84
CA THR A 103 -13.60 -0.33 13.39
C THR A 103 -13.34 -0.81 14.80
N GLY A 104 -14.33 -0.75 15.70
CA GLY A 104 -14.16 -1.13 17.11
C GLY A 104 -13.78 -2.61 17.29
N VAL A 105 -14.55 -3.52 16.69
CA VAL A 105 -14.21 -4.95 16.71
C VAL A 105 -12.93 -5.23 15.91
N GLY A 106 -12.76 -4.58 14.77
CA GLY A 106 -11.58 -4.71 13.92
C GLY A 106 -10.29 -4.38 14.66
N TYR A 107 -10.27 -3.32 15.47
CA TYR A 107 -9.09 -2.95 16.25
C TYR A 107 -8.69 -3.98 17.30
N LYS A 108 -9.65 -4.70 17.89
CA LYS A 108 -9.35 -5.83 18.77
C LYS A 108 -8.57 -6.93 18.05
N PHE A 109 -8.94 -7.25 16.81
CA PHE A 109 -8.22 -8.24 16.00
C PHE A 109 -6.86 -7.71 15.53
N VAL A 110 -6.79 -6.44 15.11
CA VAL A 110 -5.53 -5.79 14.75
C VAL A 110 -4.57 -5.81 15.94
N GLY A 111 -5.02 -5.43 17.13
CA GLY A 111 -4.22 -5.47 18.36
C GLY A 111 -3.68 -6.87 18.69
N LYS A 112 -4.41 -7.92 18.32
CA LYS A 112 -4.03 -9.32 18.54
C LYS A 112 -3.01 -9.85 17.53
N TYR A 113 -3.11 -9.49 16.25
CA TYR A 113 -2.29 -10.09 15.18
C TYR A 113 -1.17 -9.18 14.65
N PHE A 114 -1.29 -7.86 14.80
CA PHE A 114 -0.29 -6.90 14.33
C PHE A 114 0.75 -6.65 15.41
N GLU A 115 1.99 -6.50 14.96
CA GLU A 115 3.09 -6.03 15.78
C GLU A 115 3.02 -4.50 15.96
N GLU A 116 3.68 -3.97 16.99
CA GLU A 116 3.61 -2.53 17.32
C GLU A 116 4.00 -1.65 16.14
N GLY A 117 5.04 -2.05 15.41
CA GLY A 117 5.49 -1.31 14.25
C GLY A 117 4.51 -1.34 13.06
N GLU A 118 3.83 -2.46 12.84
CA GLU A 118 2.84 -2.60 11.76
C GLU A 118 1.59 -1.75 12.01
N LYS A 119 1.24 -1.52 13.28
CA LYS A 119 0.10 -0.67 13.69
C LYS A 119 0.27 0.78 13.24
N CYS A 120 1.52 1.26 13.14
CA CYS A 120 1.84 2.63 12.72
C CYS A 120 1.48 2.88 11.23
N GLY A 121 1.49 1.83 10.41
CA GLY A 121 1.16 1.90 8.98
C GLY A 121 -0.34 1.87 8.66
N LEU A 122 -1.20 1.71 9.67
CA LEU A 122 -2.64 1.60 9.46
C LEU A 122 -3.25 2.89 8.91
N LYS A 123 -3.99 2.75 7.82
CA LYS A 123 -4.78 3.81 7.19
C LYS A 123 -6.24 3.43 7.20
N GLU A 124 -7.07 4.42 7.49
CA GLU A 124 -8.52 4.28 7.55
C GLU A 124 -9.13 5.12 6.44
N ILE A 125 -10.04 4.52 5.67
CA ILE A 125 -10.82 5.21 4.66
C ILE A 125 -12.27 4.85 4.93
N GLN A 126 -13.10 5.87 5.14
CA GLN A 126 -14.53 5.66 5.41
C GLN A 126 -15.23 5.20 4.13
N TYR A 127 -15.56 3.90 4.07
CA TYR A 127 -16.34 3.33 2.96
C TYR A 127 -17.84 3.57 3.18
N LEU A 128 -18.43 2.98 4.23
CA LEU A 128 -19.84 3.14 4.54
C LEU A 128 -20.07 4.44 5.33
N ARG A 129 -21.04 5.25 4.88
CA ARG A 129 -21.57 6.40 5.62
C ARG A 129 -22.91 6.01 6.23
N VAL A 130 -22.87 5.17 7.27
CA VAL A 130 -24.09 4.71 7.94
C VAL A 130 -24.23 5.45 9.26
N ILE A 131 -25.46 5.84 9.56
CA ILE A 131 -25.85 6.50 10.81
C ILE A 131 -25.76 5.47 11.94
N ASP A 132 -25.35 5.89 13.13
CA ASP A 132 -25.33 5.03 14.31
C ASP A 132 -26.68 4.31 14.49
N PRO A 133 -26.66 3.01 14.84
CA PRO A 133 -27.89 2.23 14.98
C PRO A 133 -28.74 2.77 16.13
N TRP A 134 -30.05 2.82 15.92
CA TRP A 134 -31.03 3.21 16.92
C TRP A 134 -31.72 2.00 17.51
N LEU A 135 -32.26 2.14 18.73
CA LEU A 135 -33.13 1.15 19.34
C LEU A 135 -34.43 1.03 18.55
N ALA A 136 -34.69 -0.14 17.99
CA ALA A 136 -35.95 -0.45 17.34
C ALA A 136 -37.01 -0.81 18.38
N VAL A 137 -38.18 -0.19 18.30
CA VAL A 137 -39.34 -0.47 19.15
C VAL A 137 -40.57 -0.79 18.30
N ARG A 138 -41.51 -1.56 18.86
CA ARG A 138 -42.78 -1.88 18.17
C ARG A 138 -43.56 -0.60 17.87
N LYS A 139 -44.14 -0.52 16.67
CA LYS A 139 -45.08 0.56 16.30
C LYS A 139 -46.21 0.66 17.34
N ASN A 140 -46.55 1.88 17.74
CA ASN A 140 -47.59 2.20 18.73
C ASN A 140 -47.37 1.59 20.13
N THR A 141 -46.11 1.43 20.55
CA THR A 141 -45.81 1.08 21.94
C THR A 141 -46.16 2.23 22.89
N GLN A 142 -46.81 1.93 24.02
CA GLN A 142 -47.13 2.89 25.08
C GLN A 142 -45.88 3.48 25.74
N PHE A 143 -44.74 2.81 25.61
CA PHE A 143 -43.47 3.21 26.24
C PHE A 143 -42.59 4.08 25.35
N MET A 144 -43.09 4.52 24.18
CA MET A 144 -42.30 5.28 23.20
C MET A 144 -41.65 6.52 23.82
N GLU A 145 -42.41 7.28 24.61
CA GLU A 145 -41.93 8.50 25.24
C GLU A 145 -40.83 8.23 26.27
N MET A 146 -40.99 7.18 27.08
CA MET A 146 -39.95 6.75 28.02
C MET A 146 -38.66 6.35 27.32
N PHE A 147 -38.73 5.60 26.21
CA PHE A 147 -37.54 5.25 25.43
C PHE A 147 -36.87 6.47 24.81
N LYS A 148 -37.63 7.42 24.25
CA LYS A 148 -37.09 8.66 23.68
C LYS A 148 -36.36 9.50 24.74
N ILE A 149 -37.04 9.81 25.84
CA ILE A 149 -36.45 10.61 26.92
C ILE A 149 -35.26 9.87 27.55
N GLY A 150 -35.40 8.57 27.81
CA GLY A 150 -34.34 7.75 28.41
C GLY A 150 -33.07 7.70 27.56
N THR A 151 -33.19 7.45 26.25
CA THR A 151 -32.03 7.41 25.34
C THR A 151 -31.38 8.78 25.17
N LYS A 152 -32.16 9.87 25.13
CA LYS A 152 -31.60 11.23 25.13
C LYS A 152 -30.81 11.53 26.40
N ARG A 153 -31.36 11.18 27.56
CA ARG A 153 -30.62 11.32 28.83
C ARG A 153 -29.34 10.50 28.84
N LEU A 154 -29.35 9.24 28.38
CA LEU A 154 -28.15 8.40 28.28
C LEU A 154 -27.06 9.05 27.41
N GLN A 155 -27.46 9.69 26.30
CA GLN A 155 -26.56 10.41 25.40
C GLN A 155 -26.03 11.70 26.04
N GLU A 156 -26.91 12.51 26.65
CA GLU A 156 -26.56 13.78 27.32
C GLU A 156 -25.62 13.58 28.51
N HIS A 157 -25.83 12.52 29.29
CA HIS A 157 -24.97 12.19 30.42
C HIS A 157 -23.67 11.49 29.99
N GLY A 158 -23.50 11.19 28.69
CA GLY A 158 -22.32 10.52 28.16
C GLY A 158 -22.18 9.04 28.55
N LEU A 159 -23.22 8.41 29.12
CA LEU A 159 -23.19 7.01 29.52
C LEU A 159 -22.96 6.09 28.32
N GLN A 160 -23.61 6.37 27.19
CA GLN A 160 -23.38 5.62 25.96
C GLN A 160 -21.92 5.72 25.48
N GLN A 161 -21.31 6.91 25.58
CA GLN A 161 -19.91 7.11 25.18
C GLN A 161 -18.94 6.35 26.09
N ARG A 162 -19.23 6.32 27.41
CA ARG A 162 -18.46 5.54 28.38
C ARG A 162 -18.52 4.04 28.06
N GLU A 163 -19.71 3.47 27.89
CA GLU A 163 -19.86 2.05 27.57
C GLU A 163 -19.21 1.70 26.23
N ASN A 164 -19.34 2.56 25.21
CA ASN A 164 -18.66 2.37 23.94
C ASN A 164 -17.13 2.32 24.09
N HIS A 165 -16.54 3.13 24.97
CA HIS A 165 -15.08 3.10 25.21
C HIS A 165 -14.65 1.86 26.02
N LEU A 166 -15.54 1.28 26.83
CA LEU A 166 -15.25 0.04 27.55
C LEU A 166 -15.37 -1.21 26.64
N LEU A 167 -16.33 -1.21 25.71
CA LEU A 167 -16.61 -2.35 24.84
C LEU A 167 -15.80 -2.36 23.54
N TYR A 168 -15.61 -1.19 22.93
CA TYR A 168 -14.91 -1.07 21.66
C TYR A 168 -13.47 -0.60 21.85
N GLU A 169 -12.57 -1.34 21.20
CA GLU A 169 -11.17 -0.98 21.18
C GLU A 169 -10.98 0.28 20.32
N LYS A 170 -10.22 1.24 20.83
CA LYS A 170 -9.84 2.42 20.06
C LYS A 170 -8.77 2.05 19.04
N ARG A 171 -8.53 2.96 18.10
CA ARG A 171 -7.39 2.84 17.18
C ARG A 171 -6.12 2.59 18.01
N PRO A 172 -5.37 1.51 17.72
CA PRO A 172 -4.16 1.20 18.46
C PRO A 172 -3.16 2.36 18.33
N LYS A 173 -2.63 2.79 19.47
CA LYS A 173 -1.55 3.79 19.50
C LYS A 173 -0.24 3.09 19.19
N CYS A 174 0.47 3.60 18.20
CA CYS A 174 1.82 3.17 17.89
C CYS A 174 2.78 3.74 18.96
N VAL A 175 3.32 2.88 19.83
CA VAL A 175 4.30 3.26 20.86
C VAL A 175 5.70 2.95 20.33
N GLY A 176 6.23 3.82 19.48
CA GLY A 176 7.64 3.75 19.07
C GLY A 176 7.93 4.24 17.66
N ARG A 177 9.02 5.00 17.51
CA ARG A 177 9.73 5.22 16.23
C ARG A 177 10.57 3.99 15.87
N GLN A 178 10.05 2.77 16.05
CA GLN A 178 10.79 1.60 15.62
C GLN A 178 10.78 1.56 14.10
N ALA A 179 11.97 1.61 13.50
CA ALA A 179 12.15 1.41 12.07
C ALA A 179 11.75 -0.04 11.75
N ASN A 180 10.55 -0.23 11.20
CA ASN A 180 10.20 -1.53 10.65
C ASN A 180 11.00 -1.72 9.39
N PHE A 181 11.84 -2.75 9.39
CA PHE A 181 12.54 -3.19 8.21
C PHE A 181 11.55 -3.91 7.31
N VAL A 182 10.98 -3.19 6.35
CA VAL A 182 10.18 -3.79 5.28
C VAL A 182 11.14 -4.42 4.28
N SER A 183 10.88 -5.68 3.91
CA SER A 183 11.63 -6.35 2.85
C SER A 183 11.36 -5.65 1.51
N VAL A 184 12.40 -5.09 0.90
CA VAL A 184 12.31 -4.44 -0.42
C VAL A 184 12.02 -5.50 -1.49
N SER A 185 11.03 -5.25 -2.34
CA SER A 185 10.68 -6.18 -3.41
C SER A 185 11.50 -5.91 -4.66
N MET A 186 11.71 -6.93 -5.50
CA MET A 186 12.40 -6.78 -6.80
C MET A 186 11.73 -5.76 -7.74
N VAL A 187 10.44 -5.50 -7.53
CA VAL A 187 9.67 -4.48 -8.27
C VAL A 187 10.21 -3.07 -8.00
N ASP A 188 10.71 -2.80 -6.79
CA ASP A 188 11.25 -1.49 -6.41
C ASP A 188 12.61 -1.24 -7.07
N CYS A 189 13.40 -2.30 -7.28
CA CYS A 189 14.70 -2.26 -7.96
C CYS A 189 14.60 -2.40 -9.48
N TYR A 190 13.40 -2.61 -10.03
CA TYR A 190 13.17 -2.83 -11.46
C TYR A 190 13.83 -1.79 -12.37
N PRO A 191 13.66 -0.47 -12.19
CA PRO A 191 14.26 0.52 -13.08
C PRO A 191 15.80 0.51 -13.03
N ALA A 192 16.40 0.20 -11.88
CA ALA A 192 17.86 0.12 -11.73
C ALA A 192 18.42 -1.08 -12.50
N LEU A 193 17.76 -2.25 -12.41
CA LEU A 193 18.13 -3.43 -13.19
C LEU A 193 17.99 -3.17 -14.69
N LEU A 194 16.93 -2.47 -15.10
CA LEU A 194 16.68 -2.12 -16.49
C LEU A 194 17.81 -1.23 -17.04
N LEU A 195 18.20 -0.20 -16.29
CA LEU A 195 19.30 0.69 -16.67
C LEU A 195 20.65 -0.06 -16.76
N LEU A 196 20.92 -0.99 -15.84
CA LEU A 196 22.12 -1.84 -15.89
C LEU A 196 22.14 -2.71 -17.15
N THR A 197 21.00 -3.34 -17.50
CA THR A 197 20.90 -4.18 -18.70
C THR A 197 21.10 -3.38 -19.99
N TYR A 198 20.48 -2.20 -20.10
CA TYR A 198 20.69 -1.34 -21.27
C TYR A 198 22.12 -0.80 -21.36
N GLY A 199 22.73 -0.43 -20.23
CA GLY A 199 24.12 -0.01 -20.18
C GLY A 199 25.08 -1.11 -20.65
N ALA A 200 24.86 -2.35 -20.20
CA ALA A 200 25.64 -3.51 -20.62
C ALA A 200 25.49 -3.80 -22.12
N LEU A 201 24.25 -3.74 -22.64
CA LEU A 201 23.99 -3.91 -24.07
C LEU A 201 24.70 -2.82 -24.90
N LEU A 202 24.61 -1.56 -24.47
CA LEU A 202 25.25 -0.45 -25.16
C LEU A 202 26.78 -0.61 -25.18
N ALA A 203 27.38 -1.02 -24.07
CA ALA A 203 28.81 -1.30 -24.00
C ALA A 203 29.22 -2.39 -25.01
N VAL A 204 28.48 -3.50 -25.08
CA VAL A 204 28.74 -4.57 -26.05
C VAL A 204 28.63 -4.06 -27.49
N VAL A 205 27.61 -3.25 -27.80
CA VAL A 205 27.44 -2.65 -29.13
C VAL A 205 28.61 -1.75 -29.49
N VAL A 206 29.07 -0.89 -28.56
CA VAL A 206 30.24 -0.01 -28.79
C VAL A 206 31.49 -0.85 -29.03
N THR A 207 31.73 -1.91 -28.25
CA THR A 207 32.88 -2.81 -28.47
C THR A 207 32.82 -3.50 -29.83
N ILE A 208 31.64 -3.93 -30.29
CA ILE A 208 31.49 -4.51 -31.63
C ILE A 208 31.82 -3.49 -32.72
N ILE A 209 31.34 -2.25 -32.58
CA ILE A 209 31.63 -1.16 -33.52
C ILE A 209 33.13 -0.87 -33.56
N GLU A 210 33.79 -0.83 -32.41
CA GLU A 210 35.23 -0.61 -32.30
C GLU A 210 36.03 -1.73 -32.99
N ILE A 211 35.65 -3.00 -32.78
CA ILE A 211 36.28 -4.15 -33.43
C ILE A 211 36.12 -4.07 -34.95
N ILE A 212 34.92 -3.72 -35.46
CA ILE A 212 34.68 -3.55 -36.89
C ILE A 212 35.52 -2.41 -37.45
N HIS A 213 35.58 -1.28 -36.75
CA HIS A 213 36.37 -0.12 -37.16
C HIS A 213 37.86 -0.44 -37.20
N HIS A 214 38.39 -1.09 -36.16
CA HIS A 214 39.79 -1.51 -36.07
C HIS A 214 40.16 -2.50 -37.19
N ASN A 215 39.30 -3.49 -37.46
CA ASN A 215 39.52 -4.46 -38.52
C ASN A 215 39.49 -3.80 -39.91
N ARG A 216 38.57 -2.85 -40.17
CA ARG A 216 38.56 -2.07 -41.42
C ARG A 216 39.84 -1.25 -41.58
N HIS A 217 40.29 -0.59 -40.51
CA HIS A 217 41.49 0.23 -40.54
C HIS A 217 42.76 -0.61 -40.80
N ARG A 218 42.85 -1.81 -40.20
CA ARG A 218 43.95 -2.77 -40.47
C ARG A 218 43.94 -3.28 -41.92
N ILE A 219 42.78 -3.59 -42.48
CA ILE A 219 42.69 -4.05 -43.87
C ILE A 219 43.14 -2.94 -44.83
N ILE A 220 42.70 -1.70 -44.61
CA ILE A 220 43.07 -0.55 -45.43
C ILE A 220 44.58 -0.25 -45.34
N SER A 221 45.17 -0.28 -44.14
CA SER A 221 46.61 -0.05 -43.99
C SER A 221 47.44 -1.14 -44.68
N THR A 222 47.01 -2.41 -44.57
CA THR A 222 47.70 -3.53 -45.23
C THR A 222 47.62 -3.45 -46.75
N ILE A 223 46.51 -2.94 -47.30
CA ILE A 223 46.37 -2.69 -48.74
C ILE A 223 47.29 -1.55 -49.19
N ASN A 224 47.32 -0.44 -48.45
CA ASN A 224 48.22 0.69 -48.76
C ASN A 224 49.70 0.30 -48.71
N ASP A 225 50.13 -0.50 -47.75
CA ASP A 225 51.52 -0.98 -47.66
C ASP A 225 51.90 -1.90 -48.84
N LYS A 226 50.96 -2.71 -49.34
CA LYS A 226 51.17 -3.53 -50.53
C LYS A 226 51.27 -2.67 -51.79
N VAL A 227 50.44 -1.64 -51.93
CA VAL A 227 50.48 -0.72 -53.08
C VAL A 227 51.80 0.08 -53.11
N LEU A 228 52.33 0.48 -51.95
CA LEU A 228 53.62 1.18 -51.84
C LEU A 228 54.84 0.31 -52.15
N LYS A 229 54.76 -1.02 -51.94
CA LYS A 229 55.83 -1.98 -52.32
C LYS A 229 55.81 -2.40 -53.79
N THR A 230 54.75 -2.05 -54.52
CA THR A 230 54.59 -2.43 -55.95
C THR A 230 54.90 -1.26 -56.91
N LYS A 231 55.26 -0.10 -56.37
CA LYS A 231 55.90 1.01 -57.08
C LYS A 231 57.39 1.03 -56.76
#